data_AF-A0A928KJZ4-F1
#
_entry.id   AF-A0A928KJZ4-F1
#
_cell.length_a   1.000
_cell.length_b   1.000
_cell.length_c   1.000
_cell.angle_alpha   90.00
_cell.angle_beta   90.00
_cell.angle_gamma   90.00
#
_symmetry.space_group_name_H-M   'P 1'
#
loop_
_entity.id
_entity.type
_entity.pdbx_description
1 polymer ?
#
loop_
_entity_poly.entity_id
_entity_poly.type
_entity_poly.pdbx_seq_one_letter_code
_entity_poly.pdbx_strand_id
1 'polypeptide(L)'
;MNAQFDSSLDILHHGSKMAGIHKALKPYLKDAVKYNSEKGVGVVRPLFFYYDEKEAYEQAYSYLLGRDILVSPVIRPGTTKKEVYLPDDEWVHLWSGREYTGGKIIVGCELGEPPVFVRKNAEVLGTLRKAIIDNTDILEA
;
A
#
# COMPACT_ATOMS: atom_id res chain seq x y z
N MET A 1 23.21 -19.73 -5.08
CA MET A 1 23.52 -18.34 -5.47
C MET A 1 22.28 -17.52 -5.20
N ASN A 2 22.39 -16.35 -4.57
CA ASN A 2 21.23 -15.51 -4.25
C ASN A 2 20.90 -14.61 -5.44
N ALA A 3 19.60 -14.48 -5.75
CA ALA A 3 19.14 -13.52 -6.76
C ALA A 3 19.48 -12.08 -6.34
N GLN A 4 19.90 -11.26 -7.30
CA GLN A 4 20.20 -9.84 -7.11
C GLN A 4 19.14 -8.97 -7.81
N PHE A 5 19.03 -7.70 -7.45
CA PHE A 5 18.02 -6.80 -8.03
C PHE A 5 18.22 -6.55 -9.54
N ASP A 6 19.43 -6.77 -10.04
CA ASP A 6 19.84 -6.64 -11.44
C ASP A 6 20.00 -7.99 -12.16
N SER A 7 19.61 -9.09 -11.51
CA SER A 7 19.80 -10.43 -12.05
C SER A 7 18.86 -10.79 -13.20
N SER A 8 17.77 -10.03 -13.39
CA SER A 8 16.91 -10.15 -14.57
C SER A 8 16.24 -8.81 -14.91
N LEU A 9 15.85 -8.67 -16.17
CA LEU A 9 15.13 -7.49 -16.65
C LEU A 9 13.77 -7.34 -15.96
N ASP A 10 13.06 -8.45 -15.70
CA ASP A 10 11.78 -8.44 -14.99
C ASP A 10 11.90 -7.87 -13.57
N ILE A 11 12.98 -8.25 -12.84
CA ILE A 11 13.23 -7.74 -11.48
C ILE A 11 13.59 -6.25 -11.54
N LEU A 12 14.40 -5.83 -12.52
CA LEU A 12 14.74 -4.43 -12.73
C LEU A 12 13.52 -3.58 -13.06
N HIS A 13 12.66 -4.03 -13.97
CA HIS A 13 11.42 -3.34 -14.33
C HIS A 13 10.46 -3.25 -13.15
N HIS A 14 10.29 -4.35 -12.41
CA HIS A 14 9.51 -4.34 -11.17
C HIS A 14 10.08 -3.34 -10.15
N GLY A 15 11.39 -3.37 -9.92
CA GLY A 15 12.08 -2.45 -9.02
C GLY A 15 11.91 -0.98 -9.43
N SER A 16 12.05 -0.67 -10.72
CA SER A 16 11.86 0.67 -11.27
C SER A 16 10.43 1.16 -11.07
N LYS A 17 9.41 0.35 -11.40
CA LYS A 17 7.99 0.64 -11.17
C LYS A 17 7.73 0.96 -9.69
N MET A 18 8.21 0.10 -8.79
CA MET A 18 8.01 0.29 -7.34
C MET A 18 8.76 1.51 -6.80
N ALA A 19 9.95 1.83 -7.32
CA ALA A 19 10.71 3.03 -6.98
C ALA A 19 9.98 4.31 -7.44
N GLY A 20 9.34 4.29 -8.61
CA GLY A 20 8.50 5.38 -9.11
C GLY A 20 7.32 5.67 -8.17
N ILE A 21 6.64 4.63 -7.70
CA ILE A 21 5.55 4.74 -6.72
C ILE A 21 6.08 5.28 -5.38
N HIS A 22 7.22 4.78 -4.90
CA HIS A 22 7.84 5.28 -3.67
C HIS A 22 8.23 6.77 -3.77
N LYS A 23 8.73 7.21 -4.93
CA LYS A 23 9.02 8.62 -5.19
C LYS A 23 7.75 9.47 -5.11
N ALA A 24 6.62 8.99 -5.63
CA ALA A 24 5.33 9.68 -5.55
C ALA A 24 4.81 9.79 -4.10
N LEU A 25 5.12 8.82 -3.23
CA LEU A 25 4.80 8.86 -1.80
C LEU A 25 5.59 9.90 -0.99
N LYS A 26 6.67 10.47 -1.55
CA LYS A 26 7.61 11.32 -0.80
C LYS A 26 6.94 12.47 -0.03
N PRO A 27 5.97 13.24 -0.57
CA PRO A 27 5.31 14.30 0.19
C PRO A 27 4.56 13.74 1.41
N TYR A 28 3.74 12.70 1.20
CA TYR A 28 2.97 12.05 2.26
C TYR A 28 3.86 11.46 3.36
N LEU A 29 4.97 10.80 3.00
CA LEU A 29 5.93 10.27 3.97
C LEU A 29 6.60 11.38 4.78
N LYS A 30 6.90 12.53 4.17
CA LYS A 30 7.44 13.69 4.91
C LYS A 30 6.46 14.21 5.95
N ASP A 31 5.18 14.28 5.62
CA ASP A 31 4.14 14.73 6.56
C ASP A 31 3.98 13.73 7.71
N ALA A 32 4.01 12.42 7.42
CA ALA A 32 3.99 11.39 8.44
C ALA A 32 5.23 11.44 9.36
N VAL A 33 6.43 11.70 8.82
CA VAL A 33 7.67 11.86 9.60
C VAL A 33 7.63 13.14 10.45
N LYS A 34 7.11 14.24 9.90
CA LYS A 34 6.90 15.48 10.66
C LYS A 34 5.96 15.24 11.83
N TYR A 35 4.83 14.59 11.59
CA TYR A 35 3.87 14.22 12.63
C TYR A 35 4.51 13.32 13.71
N ASN A 36 5.36 12.38 13.31
CA ASN A 36 6.15 11.57 14.25
C ASN A 36 7.07 12.45 15.12
N SER A 37 7.79 13.41 14.53
CA SER A 37 8.67 14.30 15.28
C SER A 37 7.93 15.20 16.27
N GLU A 38 6.70 15.61 15.95
CA GLU A 38 5.91 16.55 16.77
C GLU A 38 5.08 15.85 17.85
N LYS A 39 4.62 14.61 17.59
CA LYS A 39 3.64 13.90 18.42
C LYS A 39 4.10 12.52 18.90
N GLY A 40 5.26 12.04 18.46
CA GLY A 40 5.78 10.71 18.79
C GLY A 40 5.02 9.55 18.12
N VAL A 41 4.16 9.84 17.13
CA VAL A 41 3.35 8.81 16.45
C VAL A 41 4.08 8.30 15.22
N GLY A 42 4.50 7.03 15.27
CA GLY A 42 5.25 6.37 14.21
C GLY A 42 4.62 6.45 12.81
N VAL A 43 5.45 6.36 11.77
CA VAL A 43 5.00 6.41 10.36
C VAL A 43 4.21 5.15 9.98
N VAL A 44 4.67 3.99 10.45
CA VAL A 44 3.96 2.71 10.33
C VAL A 44 3.22 2.46 11.64
N ARG A 45 1.92 2.17 11.55
CA ARG A 45 1.01 2.09 12.69
C ARG A 45 0.19 0.81 12.62
N PRO A 46 -0.10 0.16 13.76
CA PRO A 46 -1.09 -0.91 13.78
C PRO A 46 -2.49 -0.35 13.50
N LEU A 47 -3.40 -1.17 12.98
CA LEU A 47 -4.76 -0.72 12.64
C LEU A 47 -5.53 -0.23 13.88
N PHE A 48 -5.38 -0.93 15.00
CA PHE A 48 -6.03 -0.55 16.27
C PHE A 48 -5.68 0.87 16.76
N PHE A 49 -4.64 1.49 16.20
CA PHE A 49 -4.28 2.86 16.55
C PHE A 49 -5.38 3.89 16.22
N TYR A 50 -6.19 3.63 15.19
CA TYR A 50 -7.29 4.51 14.79
C TYR A 50 -8.66 3.85 14.78
N TYR A 51 -8.72 2.53 14.95
CA TYR A 51 -9.93 1.73 14.82
C TYR A 51 -10.06 0.83 16.03
N ASP A 52 -10.93 1.17 16.96
CA ASP A 52 -11.19 0.37 18.17
C ASP A 52 -12.15 -0.79 17.86
N GLU A 53 -11.73 -1.64 16.93
CA GLU A 53 -12.46 -2.80 16.44
C GLU A 53 -11.69 -4.07 16.80
N LYS A 54 -12.36 -5.12 17.26
CA LYS A 54 -11.72 -6.36 17.71
C LYS A 54 -10.76 -6.92 16.65
N GLU A 55 -11.20 -6.98 15.41
CA GLU A 55 -10.44 -7.48 14.28
C GLU A 55 -9.19 -6.63 13.97
N ALA A 56 -9.21 -5.33 14.28
CA ALA A 56 -8.06 -4.44 14.12
C ALA A 56 -6.93 -4.75 15.11
N TYR A 57 -7.26 -5.24 16.31
CA TYR A 57 -6.27 -5.73 17.28
C TYR A 57 -5.66 -7.06 16.88
N GLU A 58 -6.38 -7.88 16.09
CA GLU A 58 -5.92 -9.19 15.64
C GLU A 58 -5.01 -9.11 14.39
N GLN A 59 -4.90 -7.93 13.75
CA GLN A 59 -4.07 -7.78 12.54
C GLN A 59 -2.57 -7.73 12.86
N ALA A 60 -1.88 -8.84 12.60
CA ALA A 60 -0.41 -8.94 12.74
C ALA A 60 0.38 -8.58 11.46
N TYR A 61 -0.23 -8.75 10.28
CA TYR A 61 0.44 -8.64 8.97
C TYR A 61 -0.17 -7.56 8.06
N SER A 62 -0.95 -6.66 8.65
CA SER A 62 -1.49 -5.47 7.98
C SER A 62 -1.13 -4.25 8.84
N TYR A 63 -0.86 -3.13 8.20
CA TYR A 63 -0.50 -1.90 8.89
C TYR A 63 -1.05 -0.68 8.16
N LEU A 64 -1.14 0.43 8.88
CA LEU A 64 -1.38 1.74 8.32
C LEU A 64 -0.04 2.44 8.08
N LEU A 65 0.17 2.93 6.87
CA LEU A 65 1.23 3.87 6.54
C LEU A 65 0.64 5.28 6.67
N GLY A 66 1.01 5.99 7.73
CA GLY A 66 0.37 7.23 8.14
C GLY A 66 -1.09 7.01 8.56
N ARG A 67 -2.00 7.94 8.24
CA ARG A 67 -3.43 7.83 8.56
C ARG A 67 -4.24 7.16 7.45
N ASP A 68 -3.78 7.28 6.21
CA ASP A 68 -4.65 7.16 5.05
C ASP A 68 -4.38 5.96 4.15
N ILE A 69 -3.29 5.22 4.37
CA ILE A 69 -2.93 4.08 3.53
C ILE A 69 -2.88 2.82 4.39
N LEU A 70 -3.68 1.82 4.04
CA LEU A 70 -3.62 0.46 4.60
C LEU A 70 -2.85 -0.45 3.65
N VAL A 71 -1.88 -1.17 4.18
CA VAL A 71 -1.06 -2.12 3.43
C VAL A 71 -1.17 -3.50 4.06
N SER A 72 -1.42 -4.52 3.24
CA SER A 72 -1.45 -5.92 3.66
C SER A 72 -0.51 -6.77 2.80
N PRO A 73 0.82 -6.79 3.07
CA PRO A 73 1.82 -7.42 2.21
C PRO A 73 1.62 -8.92 2.00
N VAL A 74 1.94 -9.41 0.81
CA VAL A 74 1.96 -10.86 0.51
C VAL A 74 3.26 -11.45 1.07
N ILE A 75 3.16 -12.42 1.97
CA ILE A 75 4.31 -13.03 2.67
C ILE A 75 4.50 -14.52 2.36
N ARG A 76 3.61 -15.11 1.55
CA ARG A 76 3.68 -16.52 1.14
C ARG A 76 3.95 -16.62 -0.36
N PRO A 77 4.97 -17.39 -0.81
CA PRO A 77 5.24 -17.61 -2.22
C PRO A 77 4.03 -18.18 -2.96
N GLY A 78 3.84 -17.80 -4.23
CA GLY A 78 2.76 -18.31 -5.09
C GLY A 78 1.34 -17.81 -4.74
N THR A 79 1.21 -16.85 -3.85
CA THR A 79 -0.10 -16.27 -3.48
C THR A 79 -0.57 -15.30 -4.55
N THR A 80 -1.68 -15.61 -5.22
CA THR A 80 -2.31 -14.73 -6.25
C THR A 80 -3.59 -14.05 -5.76
N LYS A 81 -4.14 -14.51 -4.62
CA LYS A 81 -5.26 -13.88 -3.92
C LYS A 81 -4.99 -13.85 -2.42
N LYS A 82 -5.43 -12.78 -1.75
CA LYS A 82 -5.28 -12.62 -0.31
C LYS A 82 -6.58 -12.13 0.33
N GLU A 83 -6.93 -12.72 1.47
CA GLU A 83 -7.94 -12.16 2.36
C GLU A 83 -7.34 -10.98 3.13
N VAL A 84 -8.02 -9.84 3.10
CA VAL A 84 -7.63 -8.61 3.79
C VAL A 84 -8.82 -8.13 4.62
N TYR A 85 -8.55 -7.77 5.87
CA TYR A 85 -9.51 -7.04 6.70
C TYR A 85 -9.28 -5.53 6.54
N LEU A 86 -10.37 -4.83 6.27
CA LEU A 86 -10.45 -3.37 6.24
C LEU A 86 -11.29 -2.91 7.44
N PRO A 87 -10.80 -1.98 8.27
CA PRO A 87 -11.60 -1.33 9.31
C PRO A 87 -12.76 -0.53 8.69
N ASP A 88 -13.74 -0.15 9.51
CA ASP A 88 -14.91 0.63 9.08
C ASP A 88 -14.50 2.05 8.63
N ASP A 89 -14.33 2.21 7.32
CA ASP A 89 -13.99 3.45 6.62
C ASP A 89 -14.24 3.26 5.11
N GLU A 90 -14.18 4.34 4.34
CA GLU A 90 -14.24 4.27 2.88
C GLU A 90 -12.83 4.09 2.28
N TRP A 91 -12.57 2.91 1.75
CA TRP A 91 -11.30 2.49 1.20
C TRP A 91 -11.37 2.34 -0.31
N VAL A 92 -10.32 2.77 -1.01
CA VAL A 92 -10.14 2.57 -2.45
C VAL A 92 -8.94 1.66 -2.67
N HIS A 93 -9.15 0.54 -3.33
CA HIS A 93 -8.05 -0.34 -3.74
C HIS A 93 -7.19 0.37 -4.78
N LEU A 94 -5.90 0.52 -4.48
CA LEU A 94 -5.03 1.45 -5.19
C LEU A 94 -4.96 1.17 -6.70
N TRP A 95 -4.87 -0.10 -7.07
CA TRP A 95 -4.67 -0.55 -8.46
C TRP A 95 -5.98 -0.52 -9.24
N SER A 96 -6.98 -1.29 -8.80
CA SER A 96 -8.25 -1.41 -9.52
C SER A 96 -9.16 -0.19 -9.38
N GLY A 97 -8.94 0.67 -8.39
CA GLY A 97 -9.82 1.81 -8.08
C GLY A 97 -11.16 1.40 -7.45
N ARG A 98 -11.36 0.12 -7.14
CA ARG A 98 -12.61 -0.37 -6.52
C ARG A 98 -12.73 0.15 -5.09
N GLU A 99 -13.93 0.59 -4.74
CA GLU A 99 -14.27 1.06 -3.40
C GLU A 99 -14.77 -0.06 -2.49
N TYR A 100 -14.51 0.09 -1.19
CA TYR A 100 -14.88 -0.81 -0.11
C TYR A 100 -15.24 -0.01 1.14
N THR A 101 -16.13 -0.52 1.98
CA THR A 101 -16.62 0.14 3.20
C THR A 101 -16.28 -0.67 4.47
N GLY A 102 -15.10 -1.29 4.50
CA GLY A 102 -14.68 -2.17 5.59
C GLY A 102 -15.04 -3.65 5.41
N GLY A 103 -14.70 -4.46 6.42
CA GLY A 103 -14.93 -5.91 6.47
C GLY A 103 -13.81 -6.75 5.87
N LYS A 104 -14.04 -8.07 5.79
CA LYS A 104 -13.11 -9.02 5.18
C LYS A 104 -13.40 -9.15 3.69
N ILE A 105 -12.37 -8.98 2.88
CA ILE A 105 -12.46 -9.03 1.42
C ILE A 105 -11.36 -9.92 0.85
N ILE A 106 -11.61 -10.49 -0.34
CA ILE A 106 -10.60 -11.21 -1.11
C ILE A 106 -10.21 -10.35 -2.30
N VAL A 107 -8.92 -10.05 -2.42
CA VAL A 107 -8.35 -9.28 -3.54
C VAL A 107 -7.27 -10.06 -4.26
N GLY A 108 -7.10 -9.77 -5.54
CA GLY A 108 -5.93 -10.22 -6.30
C GLY A 108 -4.66 -9.54 -5.78
N CYS A 109 -3.54 -10.23 -5.88
CA CYS A 109 -2.25 -9.72 -5.42
C CYS A 109 -1.11 -10.17 -6.33
N GLU A 110 -1.28 -9.89 -7.62
CA GLU A 110 -0.25 -10.14 -8.64
C GLU A 110 1.04 -9.35 -8.34
N LEU A 111 2.16 -9.83 -8.88
CA LEU A 111 3.45 -9.19 -8.66
C LEU A 111 3.43 -7.74 -9.19
N GLY A 112 3.75 -6.79 -8.31
CA GLY A 112 3.69 -5.36 -8.62
C GLY A 112 2.39 -4.67 -8.25
N GLU A 113 1.40 -5.41 -7.76
CA GLU A 113 0.12 -4.91 -7.26
C GLU A 113 -0.18 -5.45 -5.85
N PRO A 114 0.67 -5.15 -4.84
CA PRO A 114 0.42 -5.60 -3.47
C PRO A 114 -0.92 -5.05 -2.94
N PRO A 115 -1.63 -5.76 -2.05
CA PRO A 115 -2.87 -5.26 -1.46
C PRO A 115 -2.66 -3.96 -0.69
N VAL A 116 -3.04 -2.84 -1.33
CA VAL A 116 -2.89 -1.48 -0.82
C VAL A 116 -4.22 -0.77 -1.02
N PHE A 117 -4.68 -0.15 0.06
CA PHE A 117 -5.95 0.57 0.11
C PHE A 117 -5.69 1.97 0.63
N VAL A 118 -6.32 2.96 0.03
CA VAL A 118 -6.17 4.36 0.43
C VAL A 118 -7.55 4.89 0.78
N ARG A 119 -7.66 5.68 1.85
CA ARG A 119 -8.92 6.32 2.23
C ARG A 119 -9.42 7.19 1.07
N LYS A 120 -10.71 7.07 0.75
CA LYS A 120 -11.33 7.67 -0.45
C LYS A 120 -11.10 9.17 -0.60
N ASN A 121 -11.11 9.89 0.52
CA ASN A 121 -10.96 11.35 0.55
C ASN A 121 -9.52 11.82 0.82
N ALA A 122 -8.53 10.92 0.76
CA ALA A 122 -7.13 11.28 1.00
C ALA A 122 -6.46 11.83 -0.27
N GLU A 123 -5.79 12.97 -0.15
CA GLU A 123 -5.09 13.64 -1.26
C GLU A 123 -4.04 12.73 -1.93
N VAL A 124 -3.39 11.87 -1.15
CA VAL A 124 -2.37 10.92 -1.64
C VAL A 124 -2.93 9.92 -2.65
N LEU A 125 -4.24 9.62 -2.64
CA LEU A 125 -4.88 8.70 -3.60
C LEU A 125 -4.72 9.19 -5.04
N GLY A 126 -5.00 10.48 -5.29
CA GLY A 126 -4.87 11.07 -6.63
C GLY A 126 -3.41 11.07 -7.10
N THR A 127 -2.48 11.41 -6.20
CA THR A 127 -1.04 11.42 -6.49
C THR A 127 -0.53 10.03 -6.86
N LEU A 128 -0.91 9.01 -6.09
CA LEU A 128 -0.49 7.63 -6.33
C LEU A 128 -1.08 7.05 -7.61
N ARG A 129 -2.38 7.26 -7.85
CA ARG A 129 -3.03 6.75 -9.06
C ARG A 129 -2.47 7.39 -10.32
N LYS A 130 -2.18 8.70 -10.28
CA LYS A 130 -1.46 9.37 -11.37
C LYS A 130 -0.09 8.75 -11.60
N ALA A 131 0.69 8.54 -10.55
CA ALA A 131 2.02 7.92 -10.67
C ALA A 131 1.97 6.49 -11.21
N ILE A 132 0.91 5.71 -10.92
CA ILE A 132 0.73 4.36 -11.49
C ILE A 132 0.47 4.44 -13.00
N ILE A 133 -0.35 5.38 -13.45
CA ILE A 133 -0.65 5.59 -14.88
C ILE A 133 0.63 6.04 -15.59
N ASP A 134 1.30 7.09 -15.10
CA ASP A 134 2.52 7.65 -15.71
C ASP A 134 3.68 6.63 -15.80
N ASN A 135 3.76 5.66 -14.88
CA ASN A 135 4.78 4.61 -14.92
C ASN A 135 4.42 3.44 -15.84
N THR A 136 3.16 3.31 -16.28
CA THR A 136 2.77 2.29 -17.27
C THR A 136 3.32 2.65 -18.65
N ASP A 137 3.33 3.95 -18.99
CA ASP A 137 3.80 4.45 -20.29
C ASP A 137 5.32 4.30 -20.51
N ILE A 138 6.11 4.15 -19.44
CA ILE A 138 7.58 4.03 -19.52
C ILE A 138 8.01 2.59 -19.85
N LEU A 139 7.17 1.59 -19.56
CA LEU A 139 7.50 0.17 -19.76
C LEU A 139 7.01 -0.38 -21.11
N GLU A 140 6.16 0.36 -21.83
CA GLU A 140 5.70 0.02 -23.19
C GLU A 140 6.49 0.72 -24.31
N ALA A 141 7.50 1.54 -23.97
CA ALA A 141 8.38 2.27 -24.89
C ALA A 141 9.79 1.67 -24.95
#